data_AF-A0AAW1Q2X5-F1
#
_entry.id   AF-A0AAW1Q2X5-F1
#
_cell.length_a   1.000
_cell.length_b   1.000
_cell.length_c   1.000
_cell.angle_alpha   90.00
_cell.angle_beta   90.00
_cell.angle_gamma   90.00
#
_symmetry.space_group_name_H-M   'P 1'
#
loop_
_entity.id
_entity.type
_entity.pdbx_description
1 polymer ?
#
loop_
_entity_poly.entity_id
_entity_poly.type
_entity_poly.pdbx_seq_one_letter_code
_entity_poly.pdbx_strand_id
1 'polypeptide(L)'
;MPDGPLPEVGKAVRRHSDHGTLLQSLHLPGTMRDDEGESSDEGDMYVNRRGLCHCSAHRREVCQLCCVDHRPTNEITRAGKDADIDAILERHERIQEAEHCAMLMQRRSEGNSSGPLMLGSEEAQRLFAAAADRPPSGSEVCAHCKRGGKLLRCSRCKSALYCNREHQVADFPRHKADCRRIAAAAINTPTGARARSEARTPTTWAKLEALGGMPATGKTLELRIMSEPIPFLRYSFDGKDRKGDVRRVAFYLDNGTAPPPALALGKVFRWRNPSFHQFMDGSTGARIEDEDLVNITVTDS
;
A
#
# COMPACT_ATOMS: atom_id res chain seq x y z
N MET A 1 -38.76 40.06 -19.49
CA MET A 1 -38.48 38.64 -19.78
C MET A 1 -39.57 37.85 -19.07
N PRO A 2 -40.52 37.23 -19.78
CA PRO A 2 -41.64 36.55 -19.14
C PRO A 2 -41.28 35.11 -18.74
N ASP A 3 -41.77 34.72 -17.57
CA ASP A 3 -41.80 33.34 -17.07
C ASP A 3 -42.68 32.47 -17.98
N GLY A 4 -42.09 31.38 -18.49
CA GLY A 4 -42.78 30.34 -19.24
C GLY A 4 -42.78 29.02 -18.46
N PRO A 5 -43.89 28.27 -18.38
CA PRO A 5 -43.97 27.02 -17.64
C PRO A 5 -43.35 25.85 -18.44
N LEU A 6 -42.72 24.94 -17.71
CA LEU A 6 -42.17 23.68 -18.23
C LEU A 6 -43.28 22.62 -18.42
N PRO A 7 -43.22 21.78 -19.47
CA PRO A 7 -44.18 20.69 -19.66
C PRO A 7 -43.80 19.42 -18.91
N GLU A 8 -44.79 18.83 -18.23
CA GLU A 8 -44.81 17.43 -17.78
C GLU A 8 -45.25 16.50 -18.92
N VAL A 9 -44.44 15.49 -19.29
CA VAL A 9 -44.85 14.16 -19.82
C VAL A 9 -43.58 13.27 -19.81
N GLY A 10 -43.51 12.00 -19.42
CA GLY A 10 -44.44 11.04 -18.86
C GLY A 10 -43.87 9.61 -18.97
N LYS A 11 -44.63 8.67 -18.39
CA LYS A 11 -44.73 7.23 -18.68
C LYS A 11 -43.61 6.28 -18.19
N ALA A 12 -43.97 5.55 -17.14
CA ALA A 12 -43.36 4.32 -16.66
C ALA A 12 -43.47 3.18 -17.69
N VAL A 13 -42.33 2.57 -18.01
CA VAL A 13 -42.24 1.32 -18.78
C VAL A 13 -42.25 0.14 -17.80
N ARG A 14 -43.34 -0.63 -17.79
CA ARG A 14 -43.41 -1.94 -17.13
C ARG A 14 -42.58 -2.92 -17.95
N ARG A 15 -41.55 -3.54 -17.34
CA ARG A 15 -40.86 -4.70 -17.92
C ARG A 15 -41.60 -5.96 -17.47
N HIS A 16 -42.04 -6.74 -18.45
CA HIS A 16 -42.53 -8.10 -18.27
C HIS A 16 -41.37 -9.01 -17.86
N SER A 17 -41.58 -9.78 -16.79
CA SER A 17 -40.72 -10.88 -16.36
C SER A 17 -41.37 -12.19 -16.78
N ASP A 18 -40.91 -12.75 -17.90
CA ASP A 18 -41.17 -14.13 -18.29
C ASP A 18 -39.94 -14.98 -17.96
N HIS A 19 -39.92 -15.56 -16.75
CA HIS A 19 -39.02 -16.66 -16.42
C HIS A 19 -39.77 -17.97 -16.59
N GLY A 20 -39.42 -18.68 -17.66
CA GLY A 20 -39.90 -20.02 -17.96
C GLY A 20 -39.52 -21.04 -16.90
N THR A 21 -40.53 -21.75 -16.46
CA THR A 21 -40.54 -22.94 -15.61
C THR A 21 -39.78 -24.10 -16.26
N LEU A 22 -38.75 -24.63 -15.58
CA LEU A 22 -38.20 -25.96 -15.86
C LEU A 22 -37.73 -26.60 -14.55
N LEU A 23 -38.69 -27.17 -13.82
CA LEU A 23 -38.51 -28.04 -12.66
C LEU A 23 -38.95 -29.45 -13.05
N GLN A 24 -37.98 -30.32 -13.31
CA GLN A 24 -38.05 -31.79 -13.38
C GLN A 24 -36.59 -32.23 -13.18
N SER A 25 -36.15 -33.12 -12.30
CA SER A 25 -36.80 -34.09 -11.42
C SER A 25 -35.78 -34.48 -10.35
N LEU A 26 -36.21 -34.61 -9.09
CA LEU A 26 -35.39 -35.16 -8.01
C LEU A 26 -35.45 -36.69 -8.04
N HIS A 27 -34.31 -37.34 -8.29
CA HIS A 27 -34.07 -38.74 -7.98
C HIS A 27 -32.76 -38.86 -7.18
N LEU A 28 -32.87 -39.34 -5.95
CA LEU A 28 -31.84 -40.06 -5.18
C LEU A 28 -32.57 -41.29 -4.60
N PRO A 29 -31.92 -42.43 -4.28
CA PRO A 29 -30.51 -42.57 -3.94
C PRO A 29 -29.80 -43.74 -4.63
N GLY A 30 -28.57 -43.51 -5.09
CA GLY A 30 -27.62 -44.57 -5.40
C GLY A 30 -26.39 -44.37 -4.53
N THR A 31 -26.02 -45.40 -3.75
CA THR A 31 -24.72 -45.50 -3.09
C THR A 31 -23.64 -45.58 -4.17
N MET A 32 -23.25 -44.43 -4.69
CA MET A 32 -22.15 -44.33 -5.64
C MET A 32 -20.85 -44.48 -4.85
N ARG A 33 -20.05 -45.44 -5.30
CA ARG A 33 -18.62 -45.55 -5.01
C ARG A 33 -17.98 -44.19 -5.27
N ASP A 34 -16.90 -43.89 -4.56
CA ASP A 34 -16.09 -42.70 -4.76
C ASP A 34 -15.62 -42.63 -6.22
N ASP A 35 -16.47 -42.05 -7.07
CA ASP A 35 -16.17 -41.66 -8.43
C ASP A 35 -15.15 -40.54 -8.31
N GLU A 36 -13.91 -40.88 -8.65
CA GLU A 36 -12.83 -39.94 -8.93
C GLU A 36 -13.25 -39.12 -10.15
N GLY A 37 -14.15 -38.16 -9.92
CA GLY A 37 -14.56 -37.21 -10.95
C GLY A 37 -13.30 -36.57 -11.52
N GLU A 38 -13.11 -36.73 -12.83
CA GLU A 38 -12.03 -36.17 -13.62
C GLU A 38 -11.88 -34.68 -13.28
N SER A 39 -10.96 -34.37 -12.35
CA SER A 39 -10.51 -33.02 -12.14
C SER A 39 -9.64 -32.68 -13.33
N SER A 40 -10.12 -31.84 -14.23
CA SER A 40 -9.27 -31.20 -15.24
C SER A 40 -8.22 -30.37 -14.49
N ASP A 41 -7.05 -30.97 -14.27
CA ASP A 41 -5.95 -30.50 -13.42
C ASP A 41 -5.15 -29.33 -14.04
N GLU A 42 -5.75 -28.60 -14.97
CA GLU A 42 -5.12 -27.48 -15.68
C GLU A 42 -5.33 -26.12 -14.98
N GLY A 43 -5.81 -26.10 -13.72
CA GLY A 43 -6.09 -24.88 -12.97
C GLY A 43 -5.44 -24.82 -11.59
N ASP A 44 -4.96 -23.63 -11.20
CA ASP A 44 -4.41 -23.33 -9.86
C ASP A 44 -5.43 -23.41 -8.71
N MET A 45 -6.67 -23.82 -9.01
CA MET A 45 -7.81 -23.74 -8.12
C MET A 45 -8.60 -25.06 -8.09
N TYR A 46 -8.80 -25.58 -6.88
CA TYR A 46 -9.68 -26.69 -6.58
C TYR A 46 -11.00 -26.19 -6.02
N VAL A 47 -12.11 -26.62 -6.61
CA VAL A 47 -13.45 -26.31 -6.12
C VAL A 47 -14.05 -27.57 -5.48
N ASN A 48 -14.42 -27.50 -4.20
CA ASN A 48 -15.01 -28.64 -3.51
C ASN A 48 -16.50 -28.82 -3.87
N ARG A 49 -17.12 -29.91 -3.38
CA ARG A 49 -18.55 -30.20 -3.63
C ARG A 49 -19.52 -29.10 -3.15
N ARG A 50 -19.07 -28.14 -2.33
CA ARG A 50 -19.85 -27.01 -1.84
C ARG A 50 -19.63 -25.73 -2.66
N GLY A 51 -18.86 -25.79 -3.75
CA GLY A 51 -18.49 -24.63 -4.55
C GLY A 51 -17.40 -23.74 -3.93
N LEU A 52 -16.73 -24.19 -2.87
CA LEU A 52 -15.65 -23.41 -2.25
C LEU A 52 -14.33 -23.69 -2.95
N CYS A 53 -13.64 -22.61 -3.29
CA CYS A 53 -12.32 -22.56 -3.90
C CYS A 53 -11.21 -22.75 -2.85
N HIS A 54 -10.22 -23.57 -3.21
CA HIS A 54 -9.00 -23.82 -2.47
C HIS A 54 -7.84 -23.87 -3.45
N CYS A 55 -6.63 -23.70 -2.96
CA CYS A 55 -5.43 -23.99 -3.75
C CYS A 55 -5.46 -25.45 -4.24
N SER A 56 -5.20 -25.66 -5.53
CA SER A 56 -5.17 -27.01 -6.13
C SER A 56 -4.15 -27.92 -5.45
N ALA A 57 -2.91 -27.44 -5.27
CA ALA A 57 -1.81 -28.21 -4.69
C ALA A 57 -1.97 -28.53 -3.19
N HIS A 58 -2.51 -27.59 -2.41
CA HIS A 58 -2.46 -27.69 -0.93
C HIS A 58 -3.82 -27.80 -0.25
N ARG A 59 -4.92 -27.68 -1.00
CA ARG A 59 -6.31 -27.76 -0.50
C ARG A 59 -6.59 -26.82 0.68
N ARG A 60 -6.02 -25.60 0.64
CA ARG A 60 -6.22 -24.53 1.63
C ARG A 60 -6.90 -23.33 1.00
N GLU A 61 -7.77 -22.67 1.77
CA GLU A 61 -8.44 -21.41 1.42
C GLU A 61 -7.43 -20.25 1.33
N VAL A 62 -6.41 -20.23 2.19
CA VAL A 62 -5.24 -19.36 2.06
C VAL A 62 -4.01 -20.25 1.90
N CYS A 63 -3.37 -20.18 0.73
CA CYS A 63 -2.16 -20.93 0.47
C CYS A 63 -0.97 -19.99 0.29
N GLN A 64 -0.13 -19.96 1.32
CA GLN A 64 1.08 -19.13 1.34
C GLN A 64 2.18 -19.69 0.43
N LEU A 65 2.16 -21.00 0.11
CA LEU A 65 3.13 -21.63 -0.79
C LEU A 65 2.86 -21.27 -2.26
N CYS A 66 1.58 -21.22 -2.64
CA CYS A 66 1.15 -20.84 -4.00
C CYS A 66 0.77 -19.35 -4.11
N CYS A 67 0.90 -18.58 -3.03
CA CYS A 67 0.53 -17.17 -2.96
C CYS A 67 -0.92 -16.88 -3.41
N VAL A 68 -1.88 -17.74 -3.04
CA VAL A 68 -3.31 -17.55 -3.37
C VAL A 68 -4.16 -17.38 -2.11
N ASP A 69 -5.12 -16.46 -2.18
CA ASP A 69 -6.11 -16.18 -1.13
C ASP A 69 -7.52 -16.31 -1.71
N HIS A 70 -8.20 -17.41 -1.39
CA HIS A 70 -9.56 -17.71 -1.82
C HIS A 70 -10.61 -17.30 -0.77
N ARG A 71 -10.22 -16.69 0.36
CA ARG A 71 -11.18 -16.16 1.36
C ARG A 71 -12.25 -15.25 0.72
N PRO A 72 -11.92 -14.25 -0.13
CA PRO A 72 -12.94 -13.38 -0.71
C PRO A 72 -13.89 -14.17 -1.62
N THR A 73 -13.36 -15.04 -2.48
CA THR A 73 -14.18 -15.87 -3.38
C THR A 73 -15.12 -16.79 -2.61
N ASN A 74 -14.61 -17.45 -1.57
CA ASN A 74 -15.41 -18.35 -0.75
C ASN A 74 -16.45 -17.63 0.08
N GLU A 75 -16.15 -16.42 0.53
CA GLU A 75 -17.14 -15.59 1.20
C GLU A 75 -18.27 -15.19 0.25
N ILE A 76 -17.95 -14.76 -0.97
CA ILE A 76 -18.95 -14.46 -2.01
C ILE A 76 -19.81 -15.70 -2.27
N THR A 77 -19.19 -16.88 -2.43
CA THR A 77 -19.92 -18.14 -2.61
C THR A 77 -20.85 -18.45 -1.43
N ARG A 78 -20.40 -18.23 -0.18
CA ARG A 78 -21.22 -18.46 1.02
C ARG A 78 -22.37 -17.47 1.13
N ALA A 79 -22.15 -16.21 0.75
CA ALA A 79 -23.15 -15.14 0.81
C ALA A 79 -24.25 -15.28 -0.26
N GLY A 80 -23.96 -15.97 -1.37
CA GLY A 80 -24.93 -16.26 -2.41
C GLY A 80 -25.23 -15.07 -3.32
N LYS A 81 -26.39 -15.08 -3.99
CA LYS A 81 -26.73 -14.11 -5.04
C LYS A 81 -26.92 -12.68 -4.54
N ASP A 82 -27.33 -12.53 -3.27
CA ASP A 82 -27.62 -11.22 -2.66
C ASP A 82 -26.39 -10.63 -1.94
N ALA A 83 -25.21 -11.19 -2.19
CA ALA A 83 -23.97 -10.72 -1.59
C ALA A 83 -23.61 -9.30 -2.06
N ASP A 84 -23.26 -8.45 -1.11
CA ASP A 84 -22.57 -7.19 -1.39
C ASP A 84 -21.09 -7.47 -1.69
N ILE A 85 -20.81 -7.76 -2.97
CA ILE A 85 -19.47 -8.17 -3.44
C ILE A 85 -18.44 -7.08 -3.12
N ASP A 86 -18.79 -5.82 -3.30
CA ASP A 86 -17.87 -4.69 -3.09
C ASP A 86 -17.49 -4.58 -1.61
N ALA A 87 -18.47 -4.70 -0.70
CA ALA A 87 -18.18 -4.70 0.74
C ALA A 87 -17.32 -5.89 1.17
N ILE A 88 -17.50 -7.06 0.56
CA ILE A 88 -16.67 -8.25 0.83
C ILE A 88 -15.23 -8.01 0.35
N LEU A 89 -15.04 -7.48 -0.86
CA LEU A 89 -13.72 -7.21 -1.42
C LEU A 89 -12.98 -6.12 -0.63
N GLU A 90 -13.63 -5.00 -0.32
CA GLU A 90 -13.05 -3.90 0.47
C GLU A 90 -12.64 -4.38 1.87
N ARG A 91 -13.41 -5.30 2.47
CA ARG A 91 -13.03 -5.90 3.76
C ARG A 91 -11.78 -6.77 3.65
N HIS A 92 -11.64 -7.55 2.57
CA HIS A 92 -10.46 -8.39 2.37
C HIS A 92 -9.20 -7.59 2.03
N GLU A 93 -9.34 -6.51 1.26
CA GLU A 93 -8.23 -5.58 1.02
C GLU A 93 -7.71 -5.00 2.34
N ARG A 94 -8.62 -4.55 3.23
CA ARG A 94 -8.25 -4.08 4.57
C ARG A 94 -7.56 -5.14 5.43
N ILE A 95 -7.97 -6.41 5.31
CA ILE A 95 -7.31 -7.53 6.01
C ILE A 95 -5.89 -7.74 5.47
N GLN A 96 -5.71 -7.76 4.15
CA GLN A 96 -4.41 -7.92 3.50
C GLN A 96 -3.46 -6.76 3.84
N GLU A 97 -3.95 -5.53 3.83
CA GLU A 97 -3.19 -4.35 4.25
C GLU A 97 -2.77 -4.45 5.73
N ALA A 98 -3.68 -4.85 6.61
CA ALA A 98 -3.38 -5.03 8.03
C ALA A 98 -2.35 -6.14 8.27
N GLU A 99 -2.48 -7.28 7.59
CA GLU A 99 -1.52 -8.39 7.60
C GLU A 99 -0.14 -7.92 7.12
N HIS A 100 -0.08 -7.17 6.02
CA HIS A 100 1.16 -6.59 5.48
C HIS A 100 1.81 -5.57 6.43
N CYS A 101 1.01 -4.67 7.01
CA CYS A 101 1.49 -3.70 7.99
C CYS A 101 2.05 -4.38 9.25
N ALA A 102 1.37 -5.40 9.78
CA ALA A 102 1.82 -6.15 10.95
C ALA A 102 3.18 -6.81 10.68
N MET A 103 3.31 -7.44 9.51
CA MET A 103 4.57 -8.04 9.04
C MET A 103 5.71 -7.02 8.97
N LEU A 104 5.46 -5.81 8.43
CA LEU A 104 6.45 -4.73 8.36
C LEU A 104 6.84 -4.17 9.73
N MET A 105 5.86 -3.99 10.64
CA MET A 105 6.12 -3.50 12.00
C MET A 105 7.02 -4.45 12.77
N GLN A 106 6.82 -5.74 12.58
CA GLN A 106 7.61 -6.74 13.25
C GLN A 106 9.06 -6.78 12.80
N ARG A 107 9.32 -6.78 11.49
CA ARG A 107 10.70 -6.73 10.98
C ARG A 107 11.49 -5.57 11.59
N ARG A 108 10.82 -4.43 11.78
CA ARG A 108 11.44 -3.28 12.47
C ARG A 108 11.75 -3.57 13.93
N SER A 109 10.89 -4.33 14.63
CA SER A 109 11.09 -4.68 16.04
C SER A 109 12.20 -5.71 16.27
N GLU A 110 12.44 -6.61 15.33
CA GLU A 110 13.46 -7.67 15.45
C GLU A 110 14.88 -7.15 15.14
N GLY A 111 15.02 -5.89 14.73
CA GLY A 111 16.31 -5.34 14.30
C GLY A 111 16.89 -6.04 13.06
N ASN A 112 16.10 -6.91 12.42
CA ASN A 112 16.54 -7.76 11.32
C ASN A 112 16.29 -7.03 9.99
N SER A 113 17.25 -6.19 9.61
CA SER A 113 17.24 -5.46 8.33
C SER A 113 17.71 -6.28 7.14
N SER A 114 18.19 -7.52 7.33
CA SER A 114 19.01 -8.23 6.33
C SER A 114 18.54 -9.65 6.03
N GLY A 115 17.29 -9.80 5.59
CA GLY A 115 16.84 -11.06 4.97
C GLY A 115 15.41 -10.97 4.42
N PRO A 116 15.08 -11.67 3.32
CA PRO A 116 13.70 -11.86 2.89
C PRO A 116 12.97 -12.78 3.87
N LEU A 117 12.02 -12.23 4.61
CA LEU A 117 11.02 -12.94 5.39
C LEU A 117 10.28 -13.91 4.48
N MET A 118 10.40 -15.20 4.76
CA MET A 118 9.67 -16.25 4.08
C MET A 118 8.25 -16.32 4.62
N LEU A 119 7.27 -16.00 3.78
CA LEU A 119 5.85 -16.21 4.09
C LEU A 119 5.62 -17.72 4.30
N GLY A 120 5.08 -18.09 5.47
CA GLY A 120 4.75 -19.49 5.81
C GLY A 120 5.73 -20.24 6.70
N SER A 121 6.75 -19.58 7.26
CA SER A 121 7.53 -20.18 8.35
C SER A 121 6.70 -20.28 9.64
N GLU A 122 7.03 -21.26 10.50
CA GLU A 122 6.43 -21.38 11.83
C GLU A 122 6.62 -20.08 12.65
N GLU A 123 7.76 -19.41 12.43
CA GLU A 123 8.03 -18.08 12.97
C GLU A 123 6.98 -17.09 12.45
N ALA A 124 6.83 -16.89 11.14
CA ALA A 124 5.80 -16.00 10.60
C ALA A 124 4.40 -16.30 11.17
N GLN A 125 4.07 -17.59 11.34
CA GLN A 125 2.77 -18.03 11.87
C GLN A 125 2.54 -17.68 13.34
N ARG A 126 3.55 -17.85 14.22
CA ARG A 126 3.48 -17.39 15.64
C ARG A 126 3.25 -15.90 15.73
N LEU A 127 3.77 -15.18 14.76
CA LEU A 127 3.79 -13.74 14.78
C LEU A 127 2.50 -13.13 14.24
N PHE A 128 1.92 -13.76 13.21
CA PHE A 128 0.55 -13.48 12.80
C PHE A 128 -0.44 -13.71 13.95
N ALA A 129 -0.29 -14.80 14.72
CA ALA A 129 -1.12 -15.05 15.89
C ALA A 129 -0.93 -13.96 16.97
N ALA A 130 0.32 -13.59 17.30
CA ALA A 130 0.61 -12.54 18.28
C ALA A 130 0.12 -11.13 17.84
N ALA A 131 0.10 -10.85 16.53
CA ALA A 131 -0.43 -9.61 15.98
C ALA A 131 -1.97 -9.60 15.97
N ALA A 132 -2.61 -10.74 15.70
CA ALA A 132 -4.06 -10.91 15.80
C ALA A 132 -4.55 -10.82 17.25
N ASP A 133 -3.75 -11.30 18.21
CA ASP A 133 -4.03 -11.22 19.64
C ASP A 133 -3.69 -9.86 20.26
N ARG A 134 -3.04 -8.96 19.51
CA ARG A 134 -2.83 -7.59 19.98
C ARG A 134 -4.19 -6.93 20.11
N PRO A 135 -4.58 -6.44 21.31
CA PRO A 135 -5.81 -5.70 21.43
C PRO A 135 -5.72 -4.50 20.47
N PRO A 136 -6.83 -4.16 19.78
CA PRO A 136 -6.83 -3.07 18.82
C PRO A 136 -6.22 -1.83 19.47
N SER A 137 -5.30 -1.19 18.74
CA SER A 137 -4.54 0.02 19.09
C SER A 137 -5.44 1.25 19.31
N GLY A 138 -6.46 1.14 20.15
CA GLY A 138 -7.55 2.10 20.26
C GLY A 138 -8.13 2.28 21.66
N SER A 139 -7.70 1.52 22.66
CA SER A 139 -8.06 1.84 24.05
C SER A 139 -6.92 2.63 24.70
N GLU A 140 -6.79 3.90 24.29
CA GLU A 140 -6.15 4.90 25.15
C GLU A 140 -6.90 4.87 26.49
N VAL A 141 -6.30 4.25 27.51
CA VAL A 141 -6.87 4.12 28.87
C VAL A 141 -6.01 4.87 29.88
N CYS A 142 -6.65 5.36 30.92
CA CYS A 142 -5.95 5.99 32.02
C CYS A 142 -5.04 4.99 32.73
N ALA A 143 -3.76 5.33 32.89
CA ALA A 143 -2.77 4.49 33.56
C ALA A 143 -3.16 4.12 35.00
N HIS A 144 -3.88 5.02 35.69
CA HIS A 144 -4.37 4.85 37.05
C HIS A 144 -5.68 4.02 37.13
N CYS A 145 -6.78 4.51 36.55
CA CYS A 145 -8.10 3.89 36.72
C CYS A 145 -8.53 2.91 35.61
N LYS A 146 -7.72 2.74 34.56
CA LYS A 146 -7.97 1.86 33.39
C LYS A 146 -9.24 2.16 32.58
N ARG A 147 -9.86 3.32 32.77
CA ARG A 147 -11.01 3.78 31.94
C ARG A 147 -10.52 4.60 30.75
N GLY A 148 -11.22 4.49 29.63
CA GLY A 148 -11.03 5.35 28.46
C GLY A 148 -11.68 6.72 28.61
N GLY A 149 -11.49 7.60 27.62
CA GLY A 149 -12.15 8.91 27.54
C GLY A 149 -11.21 10.04 27.10
N LYS A 150 -11.51 11.28 27.50
CA LYS A 150 -10.64 12.43 27.24
C LYS A 150 -9.43 12.37 28.18
N LEU A 151 -8.30 11.91 27.65
CA LEU A 151 -7.09 11.67 28.43
C LEU A 151 -6.05 12.78 28.24
N LEU A 152 -5.44 13.18 29.34
CA LEU A 152 -4.29 14.06 29.43
C LEU A 152 -3.01 13.24 29.32
N ARG A 153 -2.05 13.72 28.52
CA ARG A 153 -0.72 13.12 28.43
C ARG A 153 0.20 13.71 29.50
N CYS A 154 1.09 12.88 30.05
CA CYS A 154 2.15 13.36 30.93
C CYS A 154 2.96 14.44 30.21
N SER A 155 3.05 15.64 30.79
CA SER A 155 3.72 16.79 30.17
C SER A 155 5.21 16.55 29.89
N ARG A 156 5.85 15.68 30.67
CA ARG A 156 7.29 15.42 30.60
C ARG A 156 7.68 14.34 29.60
N CYS A 157 7.02 13.18 29.62
CA CYS A 157 7.36 12.04 28.76
C CYS A 157 6.37 11.81 27.60
N LYS A 158 5.17 12.40 27.65
CA LYS A 158 4.06 12.25 26.69
C LYS A 158 3.56 10.82 26.44
N SER A 159 4.07 9.83 27.17
CA SER A 159 3.77 8.41 26.96
C SER A 159 2.60 7.90 27.83
N ALA A 160 2.48 8.36 29.07
CA ALA A 160 1.38 7.96 29.96
C ALA A 160 0.16 8.88 29.80
N LEU A 161 -1.03 8.29 29.93
CA LEU A 161 -2.34 8.93 29.75
C LEU A 161 -3.16 8.89 31.05
N TYR A 162 -3.86 9.98 31.37
CA TYR A 162 -4.61 10.14 32.61
C TYR A 162 -5.93 10.88 32.38
N CYS A 163 -7.02 10.48 33.05
CA CYS A 163 -8.29 11.22 32.93
C CYS A 163 -8.18 12.66 33.45
N ASN A 164 -7.36 12.88 34.48
CA ASN A 164 -7.21 14.16 35.16
C ASN A 164 -5.84 14.25 35.85
N ARG A 165 -5.55 15.41 36.44
CA ARG A 165 -4.30 15.67 37.16
C ARG A 165 -4.15 14.83 38.43
N GLU A 166 -5.26 14.50 39.11
CA GLU A 166 -5.23 13.69 40.33
C GLU A 166 -4.70 12.28 40.07
N HIS A 167 -5.19 11.64 39.00
CA HIS A 167 -4.69 10.34 38.56
C HIS A 167 -3.21 10.38 38.16
N GLN A 168 -2.75 11.47 37.56
CA GLN A 168 -1.34 11.67 37.24
C GLN A 168 -0.49 11.77 38.51
N VAL A 169 -0.95 12.50 39.53
CA VAL A 169 -0.22 12.66 40.81
C VAL A 169 -0.21 11.34 41.59
N ALA A 170 -1.33 10.63 41.62
CA ALA A 170 -1.45 9.34 42.30
C ALA A 170 -0.55 8.26 41.67
N ASP A 171 -0.45 8.21 40.35
CA ASP A 171 0.41 7.24 39.64
C ASP A 171 1.89 7.70 39.57
N PHE A 172 2.18 8.96 39.86
CA PHE A 172 3.53 9.53 39.71
C PHE A 172 4.64 8.74 40.43
N PRO A 173 4.46 8.22 41.67
CA PRO A 173 5.50 7.42 42.33
C PRO A 173 5.91 6.18 41.53
N ARG A 174 4.95 5.51 40.86
CA ARG A 174 5.19 4.36 39.99
C ARG A 174 5.76 4.81 38.64
N HIS A 175 5.17 5.84 38.05
CA HIS A 175 5.54 6.35 36.73
C HIS A 175 6.91 7.06 36.70
N LYS A 176 7.42 7.56 37.84
CA LYS A 176 8.60 8.45 37.91
C LYS A 176 9.85 7.88 37.25
N ALA A 177 10.13 6.58 37.43
CA ALA A 177 11.30 5.93 36.86
C ALA A 177 11.21 5.89 35.31
N ASP A 178 10.07 5.42 34.80
CA ASP A 178 9.81 5.38 33.35
C ASP A 178 9.71 6.76 32.73
N CYS A 179 9.08 7.71 33.43
CA CYS A 179 8.96 9.09 32.98
C CYS A 179 10.34 9.71 32.70
N ARG A 180 11.33 9.46 33.57
CA ARG A 180 12.70 9.95 33.39
C ARG A 180 13.40 9.26 32.22
N ARG A 181 13.29 7.93 32.14
CA ARG A 181 13.89 7.13 31.06
C ARG A 181 13.36 7.54 29.68
N ILE A 182 12.04 7.66 29.55
CA ILE A 182 11.37 8.05 28.30
C ILE A 182 11.68 9.50 27.94
N ALA A 183 11.65 10.42 28.92
CA ALA A 183 11.99 11.82 28.66
C ALA A 183 13.44 11.99 28.23
N ALA A 184 14.39 11.24 28.82
CA ALA A 184 15.79 11.26 28.41
C ALA A 184 15.98 10.74 26.98
N ALA A 185 15.30 9.65 26.62
CA ALA A 185 15.32 9.13 25.26
C ALA A 185 14.74 10.15 24.25
N ALA A 186 13.66 10.84 24.62
CA ALA A 186 13.04 11.86 23.78
C ALA A 186 13.94 13.10 23.56
N ILE A 187 14.73 13.50 24.57
CA ILE A 187 15.69 14.62 24.46
C ILE A 187 16.86 14.29 23.53
N ASN A 188 17.36 13.05 23.60
CA ASN A 188 18.42 12.58 22.70
C ASN A 188 17.93 12.28 21.28
N THR A 189 16.61 12.38 21.05
CA THR A 189 16.06 12.39 19.70
C THR A 189 16.09 13.83 19.21
N PRO A 190 16.91 14.22 18.21
CA PRO A 190 17.02 15.60 17.77
C PRO A 190 15.65 16.11 17.30
N THR A 191 14.97 16.82 18.20
CA THR A 191 13.59 17.28 18.00
C THR A 191 13.53 18.51 17.06
N GLY A 192 14.68 18.94 16.53
CA GLY A 192 14.81 19.89 15.41
C GLY A 192 14.64 19.26 14.02
N ALA A 193 14.41 17.96 13.90
CA ALA A 193 14.30 17.27 12.61
C ALA A 193 12.99 17.52 11.84
N ARG A 194 11.93 18.05 12.48
CA ARG A 194 10.62 18.19 11.80
C ARG A 194 10.61 19.27 10.70
N ALA A 195 11.30 20.41 10.89
CA ALA A 195 11.35 21.46 9.86
C ALA A 195 12.44 21.25 8.79
N ARG A 196 13.46 20.40 9.04
CA ARG A 196 14.48 20.03 8.03
C ARG A 196 14.16 18.74 7.27
N SER A 197 13.14 17.98 7.66
CA SER A 197 12.79 16.71 7.00
C SER A 197 12.13 16.89 5.62
N GLU A 198 11.36 17.96 5.41
CA GLU A 198 10.79 18.28 4.09
C GLU A 198 11.83 18.75 3.07
N ALA A 199 12.98 19.27 3.54
CA ALA A 199 14.11 19.61 2.67
C ALA A 199 14.88 18.38 2.18
N ARG A 200 14.72 17.22 2.83
CA ARG A 200 15.44 15.98 2.48
C ARG A 200 14.59 14.95 1.75
N THR A 201 13.27 15.12 1.73
CA THR A 201 12.41 14.19 1.00
C THR A 201 12.58 14.46 -0.48
N PRO A 202 12.99 13.47 -1.29
CA PRO A 202 13.07 13.66 -2.73
C PRO A 202 11.72 14.15 -3.28
N THR A 203 11.78 15.06 -4.25
CA THR A 203 10.58 15.48 -4.97
C THR A 203 10.04 14.32 -5.80
N THR A 204 8.78 14.39 -6.19
CA THR A 204 8.07 13.38 -6.99
C THR A 204 7.69 13.98 -8.34
N TRP A 205 7.31 13.14 -9.30
CA TRP A 205 6.86 13.60 -10.61
C TRP A 205 5.66 14.54 -10.51
N ALA A 206 4.63 14.20 -9.72
CA ALA A 206 3.47 15.06 -9.52
C ALA A 206 3.84 16.45 -8.96
N LYS A 207 4.83 16.53 -8.08
CA LYS A 207 5.31 17.82 -7.53
C LYS A 207 6.08 18.63 -8.56
N LEU A 208 6.83 17.97 -9.44
CA LEU A 208 7.54 18.62 -10.54
C LEU A 208 6.57 19.14 -11.60
N GLU A 209 5.57 18.33 -11.96
CA GLU A 209 4.52 18.69 -12.92
C GLU A 209 3.73 19.94 -12.45
N ALA A 210 3.42 20.02 -11.16
CA ALA A 210 2.77 21.18 -10.55
C ALA A 210 3.58 22.49 -10.65
N LEU A 211 4.91 22.42 -10.89
CA LEU A 211 5.75 23.60 -11.09
C LEU A 211 5.72 24.12 -12.55
N GLY A 212 5.08 23.41 -13.48
CA GLY A 212 4.83 23.91 -14.83
C GLY A 212 6.10 24.23 -15.64
N GLY A 213 7.19 23.50 -15.40
CA GLY A 213 8.47 23.68 -16.10
C GLY A 213 9.50 24.56 -15.39
N MET A 214 9.14 25.20 -14.28
CA MET A 214 10.11 25.88 -13.43
C MET A 214 11.04 24.85 -12.73
N PRO A 215 12.35 25.13 -12.62
CA PRO A 215 13.27 24.23 -11.92
C PRO A 215 12.94 24.19 -10.42
N ALA A 216 12.93 23.00 -9.84
CA ALA A 216 12.69 22.80 -8.41
C ALA A 216 13.94 23.09 -7.57
N THR A 217 14.31 24.37 -7.45
CA THR A 217 15.53 24.81 -6.76
C THR A 217 15.63 24.27 -5.33
N GLY A 218 16.78 23.66 -5.00
CA GLY A 218 17.06 23.05 -3.69
C GLY A 218 16.37 21.69 -3.47
N LYS A 219 15.67 21.15 -4.47
CA LYS A 219 15.06 19.81 -4.41
C LYS A 219 15.88 18.80 -5.20
N THR A 220 15.72 17.54 -4.85
CA THR A 220 16.34 16.41 -5.56
C THR A 220 15.24 15.46 -6.01
N LEU A 221 15.20 15.12 -7.29
CA LEU A 221 14.40 14.02 -7.81
C LEU A 221 15.23 12.74 -7.70
N GLU A 222 14.63 11.68 -7.18
CA GLU A 222 15.25 10.35 -7.10
C GLU A 222 14.38 9.37 -7.87
N LEU A 223 14.98 8.70 -8.85
CA LEU A 223 14.32 7.79 -9.78
C LEU A 223 15.04 6.45 -9.80
N ARG A 224 14.28 5.36 -9.95
CA ARG A 224 14.82 4.07 -10.37
C ARG A 224 14.73 3.96 -11.88
N ILE A 225 15.82 3.63 -12.53
CA ILE A 225 15.86 3.43 -13.99
C ILE A 225 15.09 2.15 -14.33
N MET A 226 14.05 2.26 -15.15
CA MET A 226 13.11 1.17 -15.51
C MET A 226 13.27 0.64 -16.93
N SER A 227 13.97 1.37 -17.80
CA SER A 227 14.29 0.94 -19.16
C SER A 227 15.79 1.04 -19.41
N GLU A 228 16.32 0.24 -20.33
CA GLU A 228 17.66 0.47 -20.83
C GLU A 228 17.73 1.84 -21.53
N PRO A 229 18.81 2.63 -21.34
CA PRO A 229 18.96 3.88 -22.05
C PRO A 229 19.01 3.64 -23.57
N ILE A 230 18.10 4.27 -24.30
CA ILE A 230 18.03 4.14 -25.76
C ILE A 230 18.89 5.26 -26.37
N PRO A 231 19.97 4.95 -27.11
CA PRO A 231 20.84 5.97 -27.71
C PRO A 231 20.32 6.52 -29.06
N PHE A 232 19.10 6.14 -29.48
CA PHE A 232 18.56 6.53 -30.78
C PHE A 232 18.06 7.97 -30.77
N LEU A 233 18.66 8.83 -31.61
CA LEU A 233 18.48 10.30 -31.70
C LEU A 233 18.89 11.07 -30.43
N ARG A 234 18.41 10.67 -29.26
CA ARG A 234 18.75 11.25 -27.96
C ARG A 234 18.73 10.16 -26.89
N TYR A 235 19.69 10.22 -25.97
CA TYR A 235 19.68 9.33 -24.82
C TYR A 235 18.42 9.57 -24.01
N SER A 236 17.65 8.51 -23.77
CA SER A 236 16.46 8.58 -22.92
C SER A 236 16.22 7.26 -22.18
N PHE A 237 15.57 7.37 -21.02
CA PHE A 237 15.12 6.22 -20.23
C PHE A 237 13.84 6.55 -19.47
N ASP A 238 13.10 5.52 -19.05
CA ASP A 238 11.95 5.67 -18.19
C ASP A 238 12.36 5.56 -16.71
N GLY A 239 12.00 6.56 -15.90
CA GLY A 239 12.36 6.66 -14.50
C GLY A 239 11.16 6.58 -13.57
N LYS A 240 11.16 5.62 -12.64
CA LYS A 240 10.12 5.46 -11.61
C LYS A 240 10.48 6.22 -10.35
N ASP A 241 9.62 7.13 -9.90
CA ASP A 241 9.82 7.83 -8.63
C ASP A 241 9.38 7.00 -7.41
N ARG A 242 9.45 7.59 -6.21
CA ARG A 242 9.06 6.93 -4.95
C ARG A 242 7.55 6.70 -4.79
N LYS A 243 6.71 7.38 -5.55
CA LYS A 243 5.25 7.18 -5.58
C LYS A 243 4.84 6.15 -6.61
N GLY A 244 5.77 5.74 -7.45
CA GLY A 244 5.59 4.72 -8.46
C GLY A 244 5.23 5.27 -9.82
N ASP A 245 5.18 6.58 -9.96
CA ASP A 245 4.94 7.26 -11.23
C ASP A 245 6.17 7.05 -12.13
N VAL A 246 5.92 6.64 -13.38
CA VAL A 246 6.97 6.42 -14.38
C VAL A 246 6.85 7.51 -15.44
N ARG A 247 7.93 8.24 -15.68
CA ARG A 247 8.01 9.27 -16.73
C ARG A 247 9.33 9.17 -17.47
N ARG A 248 9.36 9.72 -18.69
CA ARG A 248 10.54 9.74 -19.54
C ARG A 248 11.56 10.78 -19.08
N VAL A 249 12.82 10.43 -19.06
CA VAL A 249 13.96 11.32 -18.88
C VAL A 249 14.75 11.35 -20.18
N ALA A 250 14.93 12.52 -20.78
CA ALA A 250 15.62 12.68 -22.06
C ALA A 250 16.77 13.69 -21.95
N PHE A 251 17.93 13.33 -22.51
CA PHE A 251 19.15 14.14 -22.52
C PHE A 251 19.24 14.92 -23.85
N TYR A 252 19.36 16.25 -23.73
CA TYR A 252 19.57 17.19 -24.83
C TYR A 252 20.96 17.79 -24.64
N LEU A 253 21.96 17.08 -25.19
CA LEU A 253 23.36 17.46 -25.04
C LEU A 253 23.87 17.95 -26.38
N ASP A 254 24.14 19.25 -26.49
CA ASP A 254 24.37 19.89 -27.79
C ASP A 254 25.86 19.95 -28.19
N ASN A 255 26.76 19.48 -27.32
CA ASN A 255 28.23 19.63 -27.49
C ASN A 255 29.01 18.30 -27.60
N GLY A 256 28.35 17.21 -27.98
CA GLY A 256 28.99 15.88 -27.99
C GLY A 256 29.31 15.37 -26.58
N THR A 257 28.79 16.03 -25.54
CA THR A 257 28.82 15.55 -24.17
C THR A 257 28.08 14.21 -24.11
N ALA A 258 28.74 13.18 -23.59
CA ALA A 258 28.11 11.90 -23.35
C ALA A 258 27.24 11.97 -22.08
N PRO A 259 26.12 11.25 -22.01
CA PRO A 259 25.39 11.10 -20.76
C PRO A 259 26.27 10.40 -19.70
N PRO A 260 25.92 10.48 -18.41
CA PRO A 260 26.66 9.81 -17.36
C PRO A 260 26.86 8.31 -17.66
N PRO A 261 28.10 7.77 -17.62
CA PRO A 261 28.39 6.41 -18.08
C PRO A 261 27.75 5.32 -17.20
N ALA A 262 27.25 5.68 -16.02
CA ALA A 262 26.67 4.76 -15.05
C ALA A 262 25.15 4.55 -15.21
N LEU A 263 24.52 5.07 -16.27
CA LEU A 263 23.10 4.87 -16.53
C LEU A 263 22.83 3.41 -16.96
N ALA A 264 22.24 2.62 -16.06
CA ALA A 264 21.86 1.24 -16.32
C ALA A 264 20.53 0.88 -15.65
N LEU A 265 19.84 -0.12 -16.19
CA LEU A 265 18.57 -0.63 -15.65
C LEU A 265 18.72 -0.98 -14.17
N GLY A 266 17.77 -0.53 -13.35
CA GLY A 266 17.72 -0.80 -11.91
C GLY A 266 18.61 0.07 -11.03
N LYS A 267 19.49 0.92 -11.59
CA LYS A 267 20.27 1.91 -10.83
C LYS A 267 19.38 3.04 -10.31
N VAL A 268 19.86 3.74 -9.29
CA VAL A 268 19.19 4.92 -8.73
C VAL A 268 19.80 6.18 -9.32
N PHE A 269 18.98 6.92 -10.05
CA PHE A 269 19.29 8.21 -10.65
C PHE A 269 18.83 9.33 -9.71
N ARG A 270 19.72 10.25 -9.35
CA ARG A 270 19.42 11.43 -8.54
C ARG A 270 19.78 12.70 -9.27
N TRP A 271 18.84 13.62 -9.38
CA TRP A 271 19.01 14.90 -10.07
C TRP A 271 18.60 16.05 -9.16
N ARG A 272 19.53 16.97 -8.90
CA ARG A 272 19.28 18.20 -8.13
C ARG A 272 18.75 19.31 -9.03
N ASN A 273 17.85 20.13 -8.48
CA ASN A 273 17.14 21.20 -9.17
C ASN A 273 16.38 20.73 -10.42
N PRO A 274 15.64 19.61 -10.35
CA PRO A 274 14.99 19.02 -11.52
C PRO A 274 13.95 19.96 -12.13
N SER A 275 13.82 19.94 -13.46
CA SER A 275 12.80 20.66 -14.22
C SER A 275 11.85 19.66 -14.90
N PHE A 276 10.58 20.06 -14.99
CA PHE A 276 9.56 19.29 -15.70
C PHE A 276 9.48 19.73 -17.17
N HIS A 277 9.18 18.81 -18.07
CA HIS A 277 9.04 19.11 -19.49
C HIS A 277 7.87 18.35 -20.11
N GLN A 278 7.14 19.04 -20.99
CA GLN A 278 6.14 18.45 -21.86
C GLN A 278 6.72 18.36 -23.27
N PHE A 279 6.76 17.15 -23.81
CA PHE A 279 7.32 16.86 -25.12
C PHE A 279 6.27 17.10 -26.22
N MET A 280 6.73 17.26 -27.46
CA MET A 280 5.84 17.53 -28.61
C MET A 280 4.89 16.38 -28.95
N ASP A 281 5.22 15.16 -28.53
CA ASP A 281 4.37 13.97 -28.68
C ASP A 281 3.24 13.90 -27.62
N GLY A 282 3.13 14.94 -26.78
CA GLY A 282 2.17 15.01 -25.68
C GLY A 282 2.60 14.23 -24.43
N SER A 283 3.71 13.49 -24.50
CA SER A 283 4.29 12.86 -23.31
C SER A 283 4.88 13.90 -22.37
N THR A 284 5.05 13.52 -21.11
CA THR A 284 5.63 14.40 -20.09
C THR A 284 6.75 13.70 -19.32
N GLY A 285 7.68 14.48 -18.80
CA GLY A 285 8.81 13.97 -18.04
C GLY A 285 9.86 15.01 -17.72
N ALA A 286 11.14 14.64 -17.85
CA ALA A 286 12.28 15.49 -17.59
C ALA A 286 13.13 15.68 -18.83
N ARG A 287 13.59 16.91 -19.03
CA ARG A 287 14.56 17.28 -20.05
C ARG A 287 15.84 17.73 -19.35
N ILE A 288 16.95 17.07 -19.66
CA ILE A 288 18.26 17.31 -19.06
C ILE A 288 19.13 18.00 -20.10
N GLU A 289 19.64 19.18 -19.78
CA GLU A 289 20.58 19.93 -20.63
C GLU A 289 22.03 19.70 -20.14
N ASP A 290 23.02 20.21 -20.88
CA ASP A 290 24.44 20.11 -20.50
C ASP A 290 24.73 20.65 -19.08
N GLU A 291 24.05 21.74 -18.69
CA GLU A 291 24.20 22.40 -17.39
C GLU A 291 23.69 21.56 -16.21
N ASP A 292 22.79 20.63 -16.47
CA ASP A 292 22.20 19.76 -15.46
C ASP A 292 23.11 18.59 -15.07
N LEU A 293 24.08 18.23 -15.93
CA LEU A 293 24.93 17.06 -15.74
C LEU A 293 25.73 17.12 -14.43
N VAL A 294 26.17 18.30 -14.01
CA VAL A 294 26.89 18.50 -12.73
C VAL A 294 26.01 18.23 -11.51
N ASN A 295 24.69 18.24 -11.68
CA ASN A 295 23.69 18.03 -10.64
C ASN A 295 23.16 16.59 -10.59
N ILE A 296 23.71 15.70 -11.43
CA ILE A 296 23.27 14.32 -11.56
C ILE A 296 24.26 13.38 -10.90
N THR A 297 23.72 12.42 -10.15
CA THR A 297 24.47 11.31 -9.56
C THR A 297 23.72 10.01 -9.78
N VAL A 298 24.44 8.96 -10.13
CA VAL A 298 23.87 7.63 -10.32
C VAL A 298 24.55 6.68 -9.34
N THR A 299 23.76 5.93 -8.58
CA THR A 299 24.27 4.98 -7.60
C THR A 299 23.65 3.60 -7.82
N ASP A 300 24.32 2.58 -7.30
CA ASP A 300 23.73 1.24 -7.18
C ASP A 300 22.53 1.28 -6.22
N SER A 301 21.54 0.42 -6.50
CA SER A 301 20.32 0.29 -5.69
C SER A 301 20.53 -0.56 -4.44
#